data_AF-A0A3D2BY36-F1
#
_entry.id   AF-A0A3D2BY36-F1
#
_cell.length_a   1.000
_cell.length_b   1.000
_cell.length_c   1.000
_cell.angle_alpha   90.00
_cell.angle_beta   90.00
_cell.angle_gamma   90.00
#
_symmetry.space_group_name_H-M   'P 1'
#
loop_
_entity.id
_entity.type
_entity.pdbx_description
1 polymer ?
#
loop_
_entity_poly.entity_id
_entity_poly.type
_entity_poly.pdbx_seq_one_letter_code
_entity_poly.pdbx_strand_id
1 'polypeptide(L)'
;RRAVIDRLKGWNSFSNSSPVEGIVAAVRGFYRKDRRISLYVFGDDFTGRNISNVVEEVARINALDDQGKPRVRIHAFGFPVLFKSTKHRANRERFAHLMRALAERNAGSFVGLNDVR
;
A
#
# COMPACT_ATOMS: atom_id res chain seq x y z
N ARG A 1 -8.07 -17.93 -9.12
CA ARG A 1 -8.96 -16.74 -9.11
C ARG A 1 -10.16 -16.91 -8.16
N ARG A 2 -10.97 -17.97 -8.27
CA ARG A 2 -12.18 -18.17 -7.42
C ARG A 2 -11.87 -18.20 -5.92
N ALA A 3 -10.88 -18.98 -5.49
CA ALA A 3 -10.42 -19.03 -4.09
C ALA A 3 -10.01 -17.66 -3.49
N VAL A 4 -9.41 -16.77 -4.29
CA VAL A 4 -9.04 -15.42 -3.84
C VAL A 4 -10.29 -14.57 -3.61
N ILE A 5 -11.24 -14.60 -4.56
CA ILE A 5 -12.51 -13.87 -4.44
C ILE A 5 -13.31 -14.39 -3.24
N ASP A 6 -13.37 -15.71 -3.06
CA ASP A 6 -14.09 -16.31 -1.94
C ASP A 6 -13.44 -15.96 -0.59
N ARG A 7 -12.10 -15.89 -0.53
CA ARG A 7 -11.40 -15.41 0.68
C ARG A 7 -11.69 -13.94 0.97
N LEU A 8 -11.73 -13.09 -0.05
CA LEU A 8 -12.01 -11.65 0.08
C LEU A 8 -13.41 -11.38 0.65
N LYS A 9 -14.42 -12.18 0.29
CA LYS A 9 -15.80 -12.02 0.78
C LYS A 9 -15.92 -12.06 2.31
N GLY A 10 -15.09 -12.86 2.97
CA GLY A 10 -15.09 -13.02 4.43
C GLY A 10 -13.84 -12.45 5.11
N TRP A 11 -13.06 -11.62 4.41
CA TRP A 11 -11.82 -11.10 4.98
C TRP A 11 -12.11 -9.94 5.94
N ASN A 12 -11.97 -10.21 7.23
CA ASN A 12 -12.02 -9.22 8.30
C ASN A 12 -10.74 -9.31 9.15
N SER A 13 -9.59 -8.89 8.61
CA SER A 13 -8.37 -8.83 9.41
C SER A 13 -8.23 -7.45 10.01
N PHE A 14 -8.32 -7.38 11.33
CA PHE A 14 -7.78 -6.26 12.07
C PHE A 14 -6.27 -6.23 11.85
N SER A 15 -5.75 -5.20 11.19
CA SER A 15 -4.33 -4.95 11.07
C SER A 15 -4.00 -3.65 11.79
N ASN A 16 -2.84 -3.58 12.42
CA ASN A 16 -2.28 -2.29 12.83
C ASN A 16 -2.21 -1.39 11.59
N SER A 17 -2.57 -0.11 11.71
CA SER A 17 -2.67 0.86 10.60
C SER A 17 -1.31 1.32 10.05
N SER A 18 -0.39 0.39 9.84
CA SER A 18 0.93 0.61 9.27
C SER A 18 1.09 -0.31 8.05
N PRO A 19 0.85 0.18 6.82
CA PRO A 19 0.95 -0.64 5.61
C PRO A 19 2.39 -1.10 5.33
N VAL A 20 3.37 -0.57 6.06
CA VAL A 20 4.81 -0.81 5.90
C VAL A 20 5.14 -2.28 6.06
N GLU A 21 4.72 -2.90 7.17
CA GLU A 21 5.07 -4.28 7.49
C GLU A 21 4.55 -5.24 6.42
N GLY A 22 3.31 -5.03 5.98
CA GLY A 22 2.69 -5.80 4.91
C GLY A 22 3.41 -5.63 3.56
N ILE A 23 3.77 -4.39 3.18
CA ILE A 23 4.52 -4.12 1.95
C ILE A 23 5.90 -4.78 2.01
N VAL A 24 6.62 -4.62 3.13
CA VAL A 24 7.94 -5.21 3.34
C VAL A 24 7.89 -6.74 3.25
N ALA A 25 6.94 -7.37 3.95
CA ALA A 25 6.75 -8.81 3.91
C ALA A 25 6.42 -9.29 2.49
N ALA A 26 5.55 -8.58 1.77
CA ALA A 26 5.16 -8.94 0.42
C ALA A 26 6.34 -8.84 -0.57
N VAL A 27 7.10 -7.75 -0.55
CA VAL A 27 8.27 -7.58 -1.43
C VAL A 27 9.31 -8.66 -1.13
N ARG A 28 9.65 -8.90 0.14
CA ARG A 28 10.64 -9.93 0.51
C ARG A 28 10.20 -11.35 0.15
N GLY A 29 8.94 -11.70 0.41
CA GLY A 29 8.45 -13.08 0.22
C GLY A 29 8.20 -13.42 -1.25
N PHE A 30 7.63 -12.49 -2.01
CA PHE A 30 7.10 -12.77 -3.34
C PHE A 30 7.97 -12.26 -4.49
N TYR A 31 8.95 -11.38 -4.25
CA TYR A 31 9.82 -10.91 -5.33
C TYR A 31 10.54 -12.06 -6.03
N ARG A 32 10.52 -12.05 -7.37
CA ARG A 32 11.21 -12.99 -8.24
C ARG A 32 11.75 -12.25 -9.46
N LYS A 33 13.03 -12.44 -9.76
CA LYS A 33 13.75 -11.73 -10.83
C LYS A 33 13.29 -12.07 -12.25
N ASP A 34 12.62 -13.21 -12.43
CA ASP A 34 12.21 -13.74 -13.74
C ASP A 34 10.86 -13.17 -14.23
N ARG A 35 10.19 -12.33 -13.42
CA ARG A 35 8.85 -11.84 -13.73
C ARG A 35 8.61 -10.45 -13.16
N ARG A 36 7.72 -9.71 -13.82
CA ARG A 36 7.19 -8.45 -13.27
C ARG A 36 6.13 -8.73 -12.22
N ILE A 37 6.24 -8.02 -11.10
CA ILE A 37 5.34 -8.18 -9.95
C ILE A 37 4.68 -6.84 -9.65
N SER A 38 3.38 -6.90 -9.37
CA SER A 38 2.58 -5.75 -8.95
C SER A 38 1.95 -6.08 -7.61
N LEU A 39 2.21 -5.22 -6.63
CA LEU A 39 1.62 -5.24 -5.30
C LEU A 39 0.46 -4.25 -5.28
N TYR A 40 -0.70 -4.70 -4.82
CA TYR A 40 -1.89 -3.88 -4.65
C TYR A 40 -2.20 -3.73 -3.17
N VAL A 41 -2.12 -2.50 -2.67
CA VAL A 41 -2.35 -2.15 -1.28
C VAL A 41 -3.73 -1.52 -1.16
N PHE A 42 -4.53 -2.02 -0.21
CA PHE A 42 -5.88 -1.56 0.05
C PHE A 42 -5.98 -1.10 1.49
N GLY A 43 -6.44 0.14 1.73
CA GLY A 43 -6.57 0.67 3.09
C GLY A 43 -7.10 2.09 3.13
N ASP A 44 -7.18 2.64 4.33
CA ASP A 44 -7.81 3.93 4.64
C ASP A 44 -7.15 4.68 5.81
N ASP A 45 -6.26 4.03 6.54
CA ASP A 45 -5.72 4.52 7.81
C ASP A 45 -4.20 4.40 7.88
N PHE A 46 -3.56 5.44 8.42
CA PHE A 46 -2.13 5.43 8.73
C PHE A 46 -1.86 6.04 10.10
N THR A 47 -1.46 5.20 11.06
CA THR A 47 -1.14 5.59 12.44
C THR A 47 0.38 5.70 12.70
N GLY A 48 1.21 5.34 11.72
CA GLY A 48 2.67 5.43 11.83
C GLY A 48 3.15 6.86 12.10
N ARG A 49 4.33 6.99 12.72
CA ARG A 49 4.84 8.30 13.15
C ARG A 49 5.47 9.13 12.03
N ASN A 50 6.25 8.50 11.13
CA ASN A 50 7.00 9.21 10.10
C ASN A 50 6.82 8.57 8.71
N ILE A 51 6.27 9.33 7.77
CA ILE A 51 6.03 8.92 6.37
C ILE A 51 7.35 8.73 5.61
N SER A 52 8.33 9.61 5.81
CA SER A 52 9.63 9.54 5.12
C SER A 52 10.35 8.25 5.44
N ASN A 53 10.38 7.85 6.72
CA ASN A 53 11.01 6.59 7.13
C ASN A 53 10.38 5.38 6.42
N VAL A 54 9.06 5.39 6.22
CA VAL A 54 8.38 4.31 5.47
C VAL A 54 8.83 4.29 4.03
N VAL A 55 8.82 5.45 3.39
CA VAL A 55 9.17 5.58 1.97
C VAL A 55 10.61 5.14 1.74
N GLU A 56 11.53 5.51 2.64
CA GLU A 56 12.94 5.11 2.60
C GLU A 56 13.12 3.60 2.82
N GLU A 57 12.42 3.02 3.80
CA GLU A 57 12.50 1.58 4.06
C GLU A 57 11.98 0.76 2.88
N VAL A 58 10.86 1.18 2.28
CA VAL A 58 10.33 0.55 1.06
C VAL A 58 11.31 0.72 -0.10
N ALA A 59 11.93 1.89 -0.29
CA ALA A 59 12.92 2.11 -1.34
C ALA A 59 14.16 1.20 -1.17
N ARG A 60 14.61 1.00 0.07
CA ARG A 60 15.74 0.11 0.39
C ARG A 60 15.43 -1.35 0.06
N ILE A 61 14.23 -1.81 0.35
CA ILE A 61 13.81 -3.21 0.13
C ILE A 61 13.44 -3.45 -1.32
N ASN A 62 12.69 -2.52 -1.92
CA ASN A 62 12.28 -2.55 -3.32
C ASN A 62 13.30 -1.81 -4.20
N ALA A 63 14.56 -2.21 -4.07
CA ALA A 63 15.67 -1.61 -4.81
C ALA A 63 15.45 -1.66 -6.33
N LEU A 64 16.16 -0.80 -7.05
CA LEU A 64 16.12 -0.80 -8.51
C LEU A 64 16.76 -2.08 -9.07
N ASP A 65 16.25 -2.51 -10.22
CA ASP A 65 16.86 -3.55 -11.05
C ASP A 65 17.97 -2.98 -11.94
N ASP A 66 18.60 -3.84 -12.73
CA ASP A 66 19.71 -3.47 -13.63
C ASP A 66 19.28 -2.47 -14.74
N GLN A 67 17.97 -2.24 -14.92
CA GLN A 67 17.41 -1.25 -15.83
C GLN A 67 16.98 0.05 -15.11
N GLY A 68 17.31 0.20 -13.82
CA GLY A 68 16.92 1.36 -13.02
C GLY A 68 15.43 1.38 -12.67
N LYS A 69 14.71 0.25 -12.73
CA LYS A 69 13.28 0.18 -12.41
C LYS A 69 13.04 -0.46 -11.05
N PRO A 70 12.03 -0.03 -10.29
CA PRO A 70 11.64 -0.71 -9.05
C PRO A 70 11.31 -2.19 -9.32
N ARG A 71 11.87 -3.08 -8.50
CA ARG A 71 11.68 -4.54 -8.59
C ARG A 71 10.21 -4.97 -8.55
N VAL A 72 9.41 -4.26 -7.75
CA VAL A 72 7.97 -4.47 -7.58
C VAL A 72 7.25 -3.16 -7.86
N ARG A 73 6.19 -3.19 -8.68
CA ARG A 73 5.28 -2.04 -8.82
C ARG A 73 4.34 -1.98 -7.64
N ILE A 74 4.17 -0.82 -7.03
CA ILE A 74 3.25 -0.66 -5.88
C ILE A 74 2.08 0.22 -6.30
N HIS A 75 0.90 -0.38 -6.36
CA HIS A 75 -0.36 0.31 -6.59
C HIS A 75 -1.15 0.36 -5.28
N ALA A 76 -1.89 1.43 -5.07
CA ALA A 76 -2.64 1.62 -3.83
C ALA A 76 -4.05 2.15 -4.06
N PHE A 77 -4.97 1.69 -3.23
CA PHE A 77 -6.35 2.12 -3.18
C PHE A 77 -6.68 2.67 -1.79
N GLY A 78 -7.15 3.92 -1.75
CA GLY A 78 -7.62 4.59 -0.55
C GLY A 78 -9.14 4.47 -0.42
N PHE A 79 -9.61 3.75 0.59
CA PHE A 79 -11.04 3.65 0.87
C PHE A 79 -11.52 4.82 1.76
N PRO A 80 -12.78 5.27 1.61
CA PRO A 80 -13.30 6.42 2.35
C PRO A 80 -14.05 6.00 3.63
N VAL A 81 -13.78 4.80 4.16
CA VAL A 81 -14.50 4.24 5.31
C VAL A 81 -14.39 5.17 6.53
N LEU A 82 -13.22 5.80 6.72
CA LEU A 82 -12.98 6.77 7.80
C LEU A 82 -13.48 8.20 7.50
N PHE A 83 -14.11 8.46 6.35
CA PHE A 83 -14.59 9.82 6.03
C PHE A 83 -15.71 10.27 6.97
N LYS A 84 -16.48 9.31 7.51
CA LYS A 84 -17.53 9.57 8.51
C LYS A 84 -16.98 9.92 9.90
N SER A 85 -15.69 9.70 10.16
CA SER A 85 -15.04 10.01 11.44
C SER A 85 -14.19 11.27 11.35
N THR A 86 -14.53 12.27 12.16
CA THR A 86 -13.71 13.48 12.31
C THR A 86 -12.40 13.20 13.05
N LYS A 87 -12.40 12.23 13.97
CA LYS A 87 -11.23 11.85 14.78
C LYS A 87 -10.09 11.25 13.93
N HIS A 88 -10.42 10.58 12.82
CA HIS A 88 -9.44 9.91 11.97
C HIS A 88 -9.04 10.72 10.73
N ARG A 89 -9.47 11.99 10.64
CA ARG A 89 -9.17 12.86 9.49
C ARG A 89 -7.67 12.96 9.20
N ALA A 90 -6.84 13.17 10.23
CA ALA A 90 -5.40 13.26 10.06
C ALA A 90 -4.81 11.95 9.52
N ASN A 91 -5.26 10.81 10.03
CA ASN A 91 -4.72 9.52 9.60
C ASN A 91 -5.06 9.20 8.14
N ARG A 92 -6.30 9.46 7.69
CA ARG A 92 -6.69 9.22 6.29
C ARG A 92 -5.95 10.11 5.30
N GLU A 93 -5.72 11.38 5.66
CA GLU A 93 -4.94 12.32 4.84
C GLU A 93 -3.47 11.85 4.75
N ARG A 94 -2.90 11.41 5.87
CA ARG A 94 -1.54 10.86 5.93
C ARG A 94 -1.42 9.53 5.18
N PHE A 95 -2.43 8.68 5.23
CA PHE A 95 -2.49 7.45 4.44
C PHE A 95 -2.46 7.76 2.95
N ALA A 96 -3.35 8.65 2.48
CA ALA A 96 -3.40 9.06 1.08
C ALA A 96 -2.06 9.66 0.63
N HIS A 97 -1.44 10.50 1.47
CA HIS A 97 -0.13 11.08 1.18
C HIS A 97 0.97 10.01 1.05
N LEU A 98 1.04 9.08 2.02
CA LEU A 98 2.00 7.99 2.00
C LEU A 98 1.81 7.09 0.77
N MET A 99 0.57 6.66 0.50
CA MET A 99 0.26 5.77 -0.64
C MET A 99 0.54 6.44 -1.98
N ARG A 100 0.27 7.73 -2.12
CA ARG A 100 0.63 8.50 -3.32
C ARG A 100 2.15 8.52 -3.53
N ALA A 101 2.92 8.84 -2.48
CA ALA A 101 4.38 8.87 -2.55
C ALA A 101 4.99 7.49 -2.88
N LEU A 102 4.45 6.43 -2.28
CA LEU A 102 4.88 5.07 -2.58
C LEU A 102 4.55 4.67 -4.02
N ALA A 103 3.34 4.97 -4.49
CA ALA A 103 2.95 4.64 -5.86
C ALA A 103 3.84 5.35 -6.89
N GLU A 104 4.08 6.64 -6.71
CA GLU A 104 4.93 7.44 -7.60
C GLU A 104 6.36 6.90 -7.68
N ARG A 105 6.99 6.62 -6.53
CA ARG A 105 8.37 6.10 -6.47
C ARG A 105 8.52 4.66 -6.97
N ASN A 106 7.45 3.89 -6.96
CA ASN A 106 7.47 2.48 -7.32
C ASN A 106 6.75 2.19 -8.64
N ALA A 107 6.69 3.16 -9.55
CA ALA A 107 6.12 3.01 -10.89
C ALA A 107 4.70 2.41 -10.89
N GLY A 108 3.89 2.82 -9.92
CA GLY A 108 2.51 2.41 -9.76
C GLY A 108 1.52 3.56 -9.83
N SER A 109 0.35 3.38 -9.22
CA SER A 109 -0.72 4.38 -9.21
C SER A 109 -1.47 4.35 -7.90
N PHE A 110 -1.93 5.52 -7.46
CA PHE A 110 -2.80 5.66 -6.31
C PHE A 110 -4.20 6.07 -6.76
N VAL A 111 -5.22 5.35 -6.29
CA VAL A 111 -6.62 5.65 -6.52
C VAL A 111 -7.29 5.91 -5.18
N GLY A 112 -7.67 7.17 -4.92
CA GLY A 112 -8.48 7.53 -3.76
C GLY A 112 -9.97 7.49 -4.13
N LEU A 113 -10.76 6.74 -3.38
CA LEU A 113 -12.22 6.80 -3.49
C LEU A 113 -12.73 7.98 -2.67
N ASN A 114 -13.61 8.77 -3.28
CA ASN A 114 -14.08 10.03 -2.71
C ASN A 114 -15.34 9.87 -1.85
N ASP A 115 -16.05 8.76 -1.98
CA ASP A 115 -17.23 8.44 -1.17
C ASP A 115 -17.43 6.91 -1.02
N VAL A 116 -18.32 6.55 -0.10
CA VAL A 116 -18.68 5.16 0.21
C VAL A 116 -19.88 4.67 -0.61
N ARG A 117 -20.29 5.38 -1.65
CA ARG A 117 -21.54 5.14 -2.38
C ARG A 117 -21.32 4.33 -3.66
#